data_AF-A0A838VNZ2-F1
#
_entry.id   AF-A0A838VNZ2-F1
#
_cell.length_a   1.000
_cell.length_b   1.000
_cell.length_c   1.000
_cell.angle_alpha   90.00
_cell.angle_beta   90.00
_cell.angle_gamma   90.00
#
_symmetry.space_group_name_H-M   'P 1'
#
loop_
_entity.id
_entity.type
_entity.pdbx_description
1 polymer ?
#
loop_
_entity_poly.entity_id
_entity_poly.type
_entity_poly.pdbx_seq_one_letter_code
_entity_poly.pdbx_strand_id
1 'polypeptide(L)'
;MKGITHIVVGVTGTSLLLQTNDIRWLVISGLFSLLPDIDTSKSLAGRMLPIVSRFLEKRFPHRSVTHSIFASALLALISYSVGFYFPIFMSPIHASNIGYFLGWFADMFTVTGVEMTYPSRLRWVIPGNPKFRVATDSQLEYLLLGILVMIMLSIFNINHGGGFITQFNRLIASPAGVEQLYNEHGEHNLLVVEIKGVRASDRAHVQGDYLIIKQQGKDFLVESKEEKIYKVGTEPDSQIITESMKASLAQAAVTKIEPMQLQDEEIEKTLAKFQQSGTIVFVSGHLKIDYPDEINFLPDPEQFPYIRANNNEITLESAPLDKVVSTLGNQFAKGFLVIRIIYTSSTNVPNSPT
;
A
#
# COMPACT_ATOMS: atom_id res chain seq x y z
N MET A 1 -12.41 33.61 -2.00
CA MET A 1 -12.85 33.28 -0.62
C MET A 1 -11.84 33.90 0.34
N LYS A 2 -11.85 33.58 1.65
CA LYS A 2 -10.71 33.92 2.51
C LYS A 2 -9.47 33.13 2.05
N GLY A 3 -8.30 33.77 2.15
CA GLY A 3 -7.02 33.13 1.83
C GLY A 3 -6.79 31.83 2.62
N ILE A 4 -7.22 31.77 3.88
CA ILE A 4 -7.12 30.55 4.70
C ILE A 4 -7.91 29.40 4.06
N THR A 5 -9.11 29.67 3.54
CA THR A 5 -9.92 28.63 2.88
C THR A 5 -9.25 28.12 1.61
N HIS A 6 -8.61 28.99 0.83
CA HIS A 6 -7.83 28.57 -0.34
C HIS A 6 -6.67 27.63 0.05
N ILE A 7 -5.92 28.00 1.09
CA ILE A 7 -4.82 27.16 1.60
C ILE A 7 -5.35 25.79 2.02
N VAL A 8 -6.42 25.74 2.81
CA VAL A 8 -6.98 24.47 3.28
C VAL A 8 -7.48 23.62 2.11
N VAL A 9 -8.18 24.21 1.13
CA VAL A 9 -8.62 23.49 -0.08
C VAL A 9 -7.43 22.93 -0.86
N GLY A 10 -6.41 23.74 -1.12
CA GLY A 10 -5.21 23.33 -1.83
C GLY A 10 -4.44 22.21 -1.11
N VAL A 11 -4.19 22.38 0.19
CA VAL A 11 -3.50 21.37 1.03
C VAL A 11 -4.27 20.06 1.06
N THR A 12 -5.58 20.13 1.32
CA THR A 12 -6.45 18.96 1.41
C THR A 12 -6.48 18.19 0.09
N GLY A 13 -6.66 18.89 -1.04
CA GLY A 13 -6.70 18.26 -2.35
C GLY A 13 -5.36 17.70 -2.80
N THR A 14 -4.24 18.39 -2.53
CA THR A 14 -2.90 17.86 -2.81
C THR A 14 -2.60 16.63 -1.97
N SER A 15 -2.97 16.63 -0.69
CA SER A 15 -2.79 15.46 0.17
C SER A 15 -3.62 14.26 -0.30
N LEU A 16 -4.84 14.50 -0.78
CA LEU A 16 -5.69 13.45 -1.34
C LEU A 16 -5.15 12.90 -2.67
N LEU A 17 -4.85 13.78 -3.63
CA LEU A 17 -4.48 13.40 -4.99
C LEU A 17 -3.07 12.80 -5.08
N LEU A 18 -2.13 13.31 -4.28
CA LEU A 18 -0.76 12.77 -4.22
C LEU A 18 -0.57 11.73 -3.12
N GLN A 19 -1.62 11.44 -2.34
CA GLN A 19 -1.58 10.50 -1.19
C GLN A 19 -0.37 10.74 -0.28
N THR A 20 -0.10 12.01 0.02
CA THR A 20 1.11 12.43 0.75
C THR A 20 0.78 13.34 1.92
N ASN A 21 1.55 13.18 2.98
CA ASN A 21 1.56 14.06 4.15
C ASN A 21 2.89 14.83 4.28
N ASP A 22 3.73 14.83 3.23
CA ASP A 22 5.00 15.56 3.25
C ASP A 22 4.73 17.07 3.29
N ILE A 23 5.13 17.68 4.40
CA ILE A 23 4.91 19.10 4.68
C ILE A 23 5.45 20.02 3.58
N ARG A 24 6.54 19.62 2.89
CA ARG A 24 7.17 20.44 1.85
C ARG A 24 6.21 20.66 0.67
N TRP A 25 5.56 19.59 0.22
CA TRP A 25 4.62 19.64 -0.90
C TRP A 25 3.32 20.34 -0.51
N LEU A 26 2.85 20.10 0.72
CA LEU A 26 1.64 20.75 1.22
C LEU A 26 1.81 22.27 1.36
N VAL A 27 2.97 22.73 1.85
CA VAL A 27 3.27 24.17 1.92
C VAL A 27 3.32 24.79 0.52
N ILE A 28 3.98 24.13 -0.44
CA ILE A 28 4.02 24.61 -1.84
C ILE A 28 2.61 24.70 -2.41
N SER A 29 1.79 23.66 -2.25
CA SER A 29 0.40 23.68 -2.68
C SER A 29 -0.40 24.81 -2.04
N GLY A 30 -0.26 25.02 -0.73
CA GLY A 30 -0.92 26.10 0.00
C GLY A 30 -0.54 27.48 -0.55
N LEU A 31 0.74 27.72 -0.83
CA LEU A 31 1.20 28.98 -1.42
C LEU A 31 0.65 29.18 -2.83
N PHE A 32 0.66 28.14 -3.67
CA PHE A 32 0.15 28.23 -5.04
C PHE A 32 -1.38 28.36 -5.10
N SER A 33 -2.11 27.88 -4.09
CA SER A 33 -3.56 28.09 -3.98
C SER A 33 -3.97 29.55 -3.79
N LEU A 34 -3.06 30.38 -3.29
CA LEU A 34 -3.26 31.83 -3.14
C LEU A 34 -2.89 32.61 -4.40
N LEU A 35 -2.13 32.01 -5.30
CA LEU A 35 -1.58 32.71 -6.47
C LEU A 35 -2.65 33.23 -7.45
N PRO A 36 -3.81 32.57 -7.68
CA PRO A 36 -4.86 33.13 -8.52
C PRO A 36 -5.34 34.52 -8.07
N ASP A 37 -5.39 34.75 -6.76
CA ASP A 37 -5.83 35.99 -6.11
C ASP A 37 -4.83 37.17 -6.29
N ILE A 38 -3.73 36.98 -7.02
CA ILE A 38 -2.79 38.06 -7.36
C ILE A 38 -3.44 39.16 -8.23
N ASP A 39 -4.63 38.91 -8.78
CA ASP A 39 -5.38 39.85 -9.61
C ASP A 39 -5.99 41.04 -8.85
N THR A 40 -5.99 41.02 -7.51
CA THR A 40 -6.42 42.16 -6.67
C THR A 40 -5.34 42.56 -5.66
N SER A 41 -5.08 43.86 -5.52
CA SER A 41 -4.14 44.39 -4.52
C SER A 41 -4.57 44.17 -3.07
N LYS A 42 -5.82 43.76 -2.83
CA LYS A 42 -6.39 43.56 -1.48
C LYS A 42 -6.11 42.18 -0.90
N SER A 43 -5.83 41.18 -1.73
CA SER A 43 -5.60 39.79 -1.30
C SER A 43 -4.23 39.61 -0.64
N LEU A 44 -4.03 38.47 0.03
CA LEU A 44 -2.71 38.15 0.63
C LEU A 44 -1.63 38.07 -0.45
N ALA A 45 -1.89 37.36 -1.56
CA ALA A 45 -0.94 37.24 -2.67
C ALA A 45 -0.68 38.57 -3.38
N GLY A 46 -1.73 39.36 -3.61
CA GLY A 46 -1.62 40.65 -4.28
C GLY A 46 -0.89 41.72 -3.46
N ARG A 47 -0.89 41.62 -2.13
CA ARG A 47 -0.06 42.47 -1.24
C ARG A 47 1.41 42.10 -1.27
N MET A 48 1.75 40.83 -1.51
CA MET A 48 3.14 40.39 -1.65
C MET A 48 3.77 40.86 -2.97
N LEU A 49 2.97 40.97 -4.04
CA LEU A 49 3.41 41.40 -5.37
C LEU A 49 2.61 42.62 -5.87
N PRO A 50 2.76 43.80 -5.24
CA PRO A 50 1.91 44.97 -5.47
C PRO A 50 2.01 45.55 -6.88
N ILE A 51 3.14 45.33 -7.56
CA ILE A 51 3.36 45.82 -8.94
C ILE A 51 2.48 45.02 -9.91
N VAL A 52 2.53 43.70 -9.80
CA VAL A 52 1.78 42.77 -10.66
C VAL A 52 0.28 42.89 -10.38
N SER A 53 -0.11 42.93 -9.11
CA SER A 53 -1.51 42.99 -8.74
C SER A 53 -2.19 44.28 -9.19
N ARG A 54 -1.55 45.44 -9.00
CA ARG A 54 -2.10 46.72 -9.50
C ARG A 54 -2.18 46.78 -11.03
N PHE A 55 -1.27 46.13 -11.74
CA PHE A 55 -1.33 46.04 -13.20
C PHE A 55 -2.53 45.21 -13.65
N LEU A 56 -2.72 44.03 -13.06
CA LEU A 56 -3.82 43.14 -13.37
C LEU A 56 -5.18 43.75 -12.98
N GLU A 57 -5.29 44.32 -11.78
CA GLU A 57 -6.50 44.95 -11.25
C GLU A 57 -6.99 46.11 -12.13
N LYS A 58 -6.06 46.84 -12.78
CA LYS A 58 -6.41 47.92 -13.72
C LYS A 58 -6.88 47.42 -15.09
N ARG A 59 -6.41 46.24 -15.53
CA ARG A 59 -6.56 45.78 -16.92
C ARG A 59 -7.65 44.73 -17.08
N PHE A 60 -7.90 43.93 -16.04
CA PHE A 60 -8.79 42.78 -16.07
C PHE A 60 -9.77 42.81 -14.89
N PRO A 61 -11.01 42.30 -15.08
CA PRO A 61 -11.92 42.09 -13.97
C PRO A 61 -11.35 41.10 -12.95
N HIS A 62 -11.67 41.30 -11.67
CA HIS A 62 -11.35 40.31 -10.64
C HIS A 62 -11.99 38.95 -10.97
N ARG A 63 -11.25 37.87 -10.71
CA ARG A 63 -11.57 36.46 -11.00
C ARG A 63 -11.79 36.15 -12.47
N SER A 64 -11.00 36.80 -13.33
CA SER A 64 -10.97 36.51 -14.77
C SER A 64 -9.74 35.69 -15.17
N VAL A 65 -8.70 36.34 -15.71
CA VAL A 65 -7.53 35.71 -16.32
C VAL A 65 -6.86 34.68 -15.41
N THR A 66 -6.60 35.04 -14.16
CA THR A 66 -5.89 34.20 -13.19
C THR A 66 -6.73 33.07 -12.60
N HIS A 67 -8.04 33.06 -12.84
CA HIS A 67 -8.98 32.05 -12.33
C HIS A 67 -9.58 31.23 -13.50
N SER A 68 -8.75 30.96 -14.50
CA SER A 68 -9.15 30.29 -15.73
C SER A 68 -8.40 28.97 -15.92
N ILE A 69 -9.03 28.05 -16.65
CA ILE A 69 -8.37 26.80 -17.08
C ILE A 69 -7.12 27.14 -17.90
N PHE A 70 -7.18 28.22 -18.69
CA PHE A 70 -6.05 28.69 -19.48
C PHE A 70 -4.85 29.03 -18.60
N ALA A 71 -5.05 29.74 -17.49
CA ALA A 71 -3.96 30.07 -16.56
C ALA A 71 -3.41 28.82 -15.87
N SER A 72 -4.26 27.88 -15.46
CA SER A 72 -3.81 26.57 -14.97
C SER A 72 -3.01 25.79 -16.03
N ALA A 73 -3.47 25.77 -17.27
CA ALA A 73 -2.80 25.07 -18.37
C ALA A 73 -1.45 25.72 -18.70
N LEU A 74 -1.36 27.06 -18.65
CA LEU A 74 -0.11 27.78 -18.85
C LEU A 74 0.89 27.49 -17.72
N LEU A 75 0.44 27.51 -16.47
CA LEU A 75 1.26 27.12 -15.32
C LEU A 75 1.75 25.68 -15.48
N ALA A 76 0.86 24.76 -15.84
CA ALA A 76 1.20 23.36 -16.10
C ALA A 76 2.25 23.26 -17.20
N LEU A 77 2.02 23.89 -18.36
CA LEU A 77 2.96 23.84 -19.47
C LEU A 77 4.36 24.30 -19.07
N ILE A 78 4.48 25.43 -18.38
CA ILE A 78 5.77 25.98 -17.95
C ILE A 78 6.42 25.06 -16.90
N SER A 79 5.68 24.69 -15.86
CA SER A 79 6.20 23.92 -14.74
C SER A 79 6.59 22.49 -15.16
N TYR A 80 5.75 21.79 -15.92
CA TYR A 80 6.07 20.46 -16.43
C TYR A 80 7.19 20.47 -17.47
N SER A 81 7.35 21.56 -18.24
CA SER A 81 8.53 21.71 -19.12
C SER A 81 9.83 21.71 -18.30
N VAL A 82 9.84 22.39 -17.14
CA VAL A 82 10.98 22.35 -16.22
C VAL A 82 11.15 20.95 -15.63
N GLY A 83 10.05 20.30 -15.22
CA GLY A 83 10.08 18.93 -14.69
C GLY A 83 10.63 17.90 -15.67
N PHE A 84 10.39 18.09 -16.97
CA PHE A 84 10.93 17.22 -18.02
C PHE A 84 12.47 17.23 -18.04
N TYR A 85 13.10 18.40 -17.88
CA TYR A 85 14.56 18.51 -17.81
C TYR A 85 15.12 18.17 -16.42
N PHE A 86 14.32 18.34 -15.36
CA PHE A 86 14.73 18.13 -13.97
C PHE A 86 13.70 17.29 -13.21
N PRO A 87 13.73 15.95 -13.34
CA PRO A 87 12.73 15.06 -12.75
C PRO A 87 12.59 15.16 -11.24
N ILE A 88 13.63 15.62 -10.53
CA ILE A 88 13.61 15.84 -9.08
C ILE A 88 12.54 16.85 -8.64
N PHE A 89 12.07 17.73 -9.53
CA PHE A 89 11.03 18.71 -9.22
C PHE A 89 9.61 18.23 -9.55
N MET A 90 9.39 16.98 -9.98
CA MET A 90 8.04 16.52 -10.34
C MET A 90 7.05 16.60 -9.18
N SER A 91 7.43 16.17 -7.97
CA SER A 91 6.57 16.26 -6.79
C SER A 91 6.11 17.70 -6.45
N PRO A 92 7.01 18.70 -6.35
CA PRO A 92 6.58 20.09 -6.14
C PRO A 92 5.83 20.69 -7.35
N ILE A 93 6.11 20.25 -8.58
CA ILE A 93 5.34 20.65 -9.77
C ILE A 93 3.90 20.14 -9.68
N HIS A 94 3.68 18.89 -9.29
CA HIS A 94 2.33 18.37 -9.08
C HIS A 94 1.59 19.16 -7.99
N ALA A 95 2.25 19.38 -6.85
CA ALA A 95 1.66 20.10 -5.72
C ALA A 95 1.29 21.55 -6.06
N SER A 96 2.15 22.25 -6.81
CA SER A 96 1.88 23.63 -7.25
C SER A 96 0.72 23.72 -8.23
N ASN A 97 0.62 22.81 -9.21
CA ASN A 97 -0.49 22.78 -10.17
C ASN A 97 -1.82 22.44 -9.51
N ILE A 98 -1.84 21.42 -8.63
CA ILE A 98 -3.03 21.03 -7.88
C ILE A 98 -3.48 22.17 -6.96
N GLY A 99 -2.55 22.75 -6.20
CA GLY A 99 -2.81 23.88 -5.30
C GLY A 99 -3.41 25.07 -6.06
N TYR A 100 -2.79 25.47 -7.18
CA TYR A 100 -3.27 26.57 -8.02
C TYR A 100 -4.68 26.30 -8.56
N PHE A 101 -4.89 25.13 -9.16
CA PHE A 101 -6.18 24.75 -9.75
C PHE A 101 -7.29 24.74 -8.70
N LEU A 102 -7.08 24.05 -7.58
CA LEU A 102 -8.07 23.95 -6.52
C LEU A 102 -8.30 25.29 -5.81
N GLY A 103 -7.28 26.14 -5.75
CA GLY A 103 -7.35 27.50 -5.23
C GLY A 103 -8.42 28.32 -5.95
N TRP A 104 -8.32 28.51 -7.27
CA TRP A 104 -9.33 29.27 -8.01
C TRP A 104 -10.63 28.47 -8.24
N PHE A 105 -10.56 27.14 -8.31
CA PHE A 105 -11.75 26.30 -8.43
C PHE A 105 -12.68 26.47 -7.23
N ALA A 106 -12.13 26.65 -6.03
CA ALA A 106 -12.91 26.97 -4.84
C ALA A 106 -13.76 28.23 -5.02
N ASP A 107 -13.28 29.22 -5.78
CA ASP A 107 -14.04 30.46 -6.02
C ASP A 107 -15.26 30.27 -6.92
N MET A 108 -15.38 29.14 -7.64
CA MET A 108 -16.64 28.79 -8.31
C MET A 108 -17.79 28.63 -7.31
N PHE A 109 -17.47 28.31 -6.05
CA PHE A 109 -18.47 28.17 -4.97
C PHE A 109 -18.95 29.48 -4.37
N THR A 110 -18.36 30.60 -4.79
CA THR A 110 -18.73 31.92 -4.29
C THR A 110 -19.90 32.54 -5.03
N VAL A 111 -20.50 33.58 -4.45
CA VAL A 111 -21.62 34.30 -5.06
C VAL A 111 -21.29 34.84 -6.46
N THR A 112 -20.07 35.34 -6.66
CA THR A 112 -19.65 35.97 -7.93
C THR A 112 -19.12 34.98 -8.96
N GLY A 113 -18.67 33.79 -8.53
CA GLY A 113 -18.02 32.80 -9.40
C GLY A 113 -16.70 33.28 -10.00
N VAL A 114 -16.27 32.60 -11.08
CA VAL A 114 -15.02 32.86 -11.82
C VAL A 114 -15.23 32.78 -13.34
N GLU A 115 -14.43 33.46 -14.14
CA GLU A 115 -14.43 33.33 -15.61
C GLU A 115 -13.54 32.16 -16.06
N MET A 116 -13.97 30.93 -15.76
CA MET A 116 -13.24 29.69 -16.01
C MET A 116 -12.73 29.56 -17.46
N THR A 117 -13.51 30.04 -18.43
CA THR A 117 -13.27 29.93 -19.88
C THR A 117 -12.72 31.21 -20.51
N TYR A 118 -12.02 32.06 -19.74
CA TYR A 118 -11.34 33.25 -20.28
C TYR A 118 -10.55 32.87 -21.56
N PRO A 119 -10.65 33.62 -22.67
CA PRO A 119 -11.17 34.99 -22.82
C PRO A 119 -12.70 35.14 -22.93
N SER A 120 -13.45 34.04 -22.96
CA SER A 120 -14.91 34.12 -22.85
C SER A 120 -15.30 34.58 -21.46
N ARG A 121 -16.02 35.70 -21.35
CA ARG A 121 -16.40 36.35 -20.08
C ARG A 121 -17.58 35.66 -19.37
N LEU A 122 -17.81 34.38 -19.66
CA LEU A 122 -18.83 33.58 -18.98
C LEU A 122 -18.38 33.26 -17.57
N ARG A 123 -19.17 33.68 -16.58
CA ARG A 123 -18.92 33.35 -15.17
C ARG A 123 -19.56 32.04 -14.80
N TRP A 124 -18.73 31.13 -14.34
CA TRP A 124 -19.12 29.82 -13.86
C TRP A 124 -19.28 29.86 -12.34
N VAL A 125 -20.42 29.32 -11.88
CA VAL A 125 -20.83 29.37 -10.48
C VAL A 125 -21.48 28.05 -10.11
N ILE A 126 -21.12 27.50 -8.96
CA ILE A 126 -21.64 26.24 -8.42
C ILE A 126 -22.01 26.50 -6.95
N PRO A 127 -23.15 26.04 -6.42
CA PRO A 127 -24.30 25.46 -7.12
C PRO A 127 -25.15 26.54 -7.82
N GLY A 128 -26.03 26.08 -8.74
CA GLY A 128 -26.92 26.95 -9.50
C GLY A 128 -27.85 27.81 -8.64
N ASN A 129 -28.26 27.31 -7.46
CA ASN A 129 -29.09 28.06 -6.51
C ASN A 129 -28.24 29.08 -5.71
N PRO A 130 -28.53 30.39 -5.80
CA PRO A 130 -27.76 31.44 -5.11
C PRO A 130 -27.70 31.31 -3.58
N LYS A 131 -28.70 30.68 -2.95
CA LYS A 131 -28.78 30.56 -1.48
C LYS A 131 -27.68 29.69 -0.88
N PHE A 132 -27.15 28.75 -1.64
CA PHE A 132 -26.09 27.83 -1.20
C PHE A 132 -24.70 28.31 -1.61
N ARG A 133 -24.58 29.50 -2.20
CA ARG A 133 -23.29 30.07 -2.61
C ARG A 133 -22.63 30.76 -1.42
N VAL A 134 -21.31 30.62 -1.34
CA VAL A 134 -20.52 31.14 -0.23
C VAL A 134 -20.26 32.63 -0.42
N ALA A 135 -20.78 33.45 0.48
CA ALA A 135 -20.38 34.84 0.58
C ALA A 135 -19.11 34.94 1.44
N THR A 136 -18.20 35.83 1.05
CA THR A 136 -16.97 36.08 1.83
C THR A 136 -17.32 36.65 3.20
N ASP A 137 -16.71 36.10 4.24
CA ASP A 137 -16.94 36.41 5.66
C ASP A 137 -18.34 36.02 6.18
N SER A 138 -19.01 35.07 5.53
CA SER A 138 -20.30 34.53 5.98
C SER A 138 -20.15 33.33 6.92
N GLN A 139 -21.18 33.06 7.73
CA GLN A 139 -21.25 31.86 8.57
C GLN A 139 -21.09 30.55 7.75
N LEU A 140 -21.59 30.54 6.52
CA LEU A 140 -21.45 29.40 5.61
C LEU A 140 -19.98 29.15 5.23
N GLU A 141 -19.17 30.20 5.10
CA GLU A 141 -17.73 30.06 4.82
C GLU A 141 -16.99 29.43 6.01
N TYR A 142 -17.31 29.83 7.24
CA TYR A 142 -16.71 29.23 8.44
C TYR A 142 -17.13 27.77 8.64
N LEU A 143 -18.40 27.44 8.37
CA LEU A 143 -18.89 26.07 8.39
C LEU A 143 -18.14 25.20 7.36
N LEU A 144 -18.02 25.69 6.13
CA LEU A 144 -17.29 25.01 5.06
C LEU A 144 -15.80 24.83 5.42
N LEU A 145 -15.17 25.84 6.00
CA LEU A 145 -13.80 25.75 6.50
C LEU A 145 -13.66 24.67 7.58
N GLY A 146 -14.58 24.62 8.55
CA GLY A 146 -14.59 23.59 9.59
C GLY A 146 -14.73 22.18 9.02
N ILE A 147 -15.65 21.99 8.06
CA ILE A 147 -15.82 20.71 7.36
C ILE A 147 -14.55 20.33 6.58
N LEU A 148 -13.94 21.27 5.87
CA LEU A 148 -12.70 21.03 5.13
C LEU A 148 -11.54 20.65 6.05
N VAL A 149 -11.42 21.26 7.23
CA VAL A 149 -10.41 20.88 8.23
C VAL A 149 -10.65 19.45 8.73
N MET A 150 -11.90 19.06 8.99
CA MET A 150 -12.22 17.68 9.37
C MET A 150 -11.84 16.69 8.26
N ILE A 151 -12.18 17.01 7.01
CA ILE A 151 -11.81 16.19 5.84
C ILE A 151 -10.28 16.09 5.71
N MET A 152 -9.56 17.20 5.89
CA MET A 152 -8.09 17.24 5.87
C MET A 152 -7.50 16.30 6.92
N LEU A 153 -8.00 16.35 8.16
CA LEU A 153 -7.54 15.46 9.23
C LEU A 153 -7.83 13.98 8.93
N SER A 154 -8.99 13.66 8.35
CA SER A 154 -9.31 12.31 7.91
C SER A 154 -8.37 11.82 6.81
N ILE A 155 -8.07 12.65 5.81
CA ILE A 155 -7.14 12.30 4.73
C ILE A 155 -5.73 12.08 5.29
N PHE A 156 -5.27 12.93 6.21
CA PHE A 156 -3.96 12.75 6.84
C PHE A 156 -3.88 11.43 7.61
N ASN A 157 -4.95 11.05 8.32
CA ASN A 157 -5.01 9.77 9.02
C ASN A 157 -4.95 8.58 8.04
N ILE A 158 -5.70 8.64 6.94
CA ILE A 158 -5.69 7.62 5.88
C ILE A 158 -4.30 7.50 5.25
N ASN A 159 -3.68 8.62 4.91
CA ASN A 159 -2.34 8.67 4.33
C ASN A 159 -1.26 8.14 5.30
N HIS A 160 -1.43 8.35 6.60
CA HIS A 160 -0.53 7.75 7.61
C HIS A 160 -0.65 6.22 7.64
N GLY A 161 -1.84 5.67 7.41
CA GLY A 161 -2.11 4.24 7.31
C GLY A 161 -1.79 3.62 5.95
N GLY A 162 -0.89 4.21 5.15
CA GLY A 162 -0.48 3.68 3.84
C GLY A 162 -1.26 4.23 2.63
N GLY A 163 -2.15 5.20 2.82
CA GLY A 163 -2.87 5.84 1.72
C GLY A 163 -4.23 5.23 1.42
N PHE A 164 -5.00 5.94 0.60
CA PHE A 164 -6.38 5.55 0.27
C PHE A 164 -6.45 4.21 -0.46
N ILE A 165 -5.55 3.97 -1.41
CA ILE A 165 -5.54 2.72 -2.19
C ILE A 165 -5.24 1.51 -1.32
N THR A 166 -4.30 1.63 -0.38
CA THR A 166 -4.02 0.60 0.61
C THR A 166 -5.24 0.30 1.47
N GLN A 167 -5.88 1.33 2.02
CA GLN A 167 -7.05 1.14 2.88
C GLN A 167 -8.23 0.53 2.10
N PHE A 168 -8.40 0.94 0.84
CA PHE A 168 -9.37 0.34 -0.06
C PHE A 168 -9.06 -1.14 -0.34
N ASN A 169 -7.80 -1.46 -0.66
CA ASN A 169 -7.33 -2.82 -0.90
C ASN A 169 -7.55 -3.75 0.30
N ARG A 170 -7.42 -3.22 1.53
CA ARG A 170 -7.76 -3.94 2.77
C ARG A 170 -9.27 -4.12 2.93
N LEU A 171 -10.06 -3.10 2.62
CA LEU A 171 -11.52 -3.14 2.71
C LEU A 171 -12.14 -4.18 1.76
N ILE A 172 -11.62 -4.28 0.54
CA ILE A 172 -12.14 -5.22 -0.47
C ILE A 172 -11.53 -6.63 -0.40
N ALA A 173 -10.71 -6.93 0.62
CA ALA A 173 -10.04 -8.22 0.78
C ALA A 173 -9.23 -8.64 -0.48
N SER A 174 -8.42 -7.71 -1.00
CA SER A 174 -7.55 -7.98 -2.15
C SER A 174 -6.23 -8.66 -1.74
N PRO A 175 -5.62 -9.49 -2.61
CA PRO A 175 -4.30 -10.09 -2.36
C PRO A 175 -3.20 -9.06 -2.06
N ALA A 176 -3.22 -7.90 -2.72
CA ALA A 176 -2.27 -6.82 -2.47
C ALA A 176 -2.38 -6.24 -1.04
N GLY A 177 -3.60 -6.22 -0.48
CA GLY A 177 -3.82 -5.82 0.92
C GLY A 177 -3.20 -6.80 1.91
N VAL A 178 -3.21 -8.10 1.59
CA VAL A 178 -2.58 -9.15 2.40
C VAL A 178 -1.07 -9.07 2.32
N GLU A 179 -0.50 -8.90 1.13
CA GLU A 179 0.93 -8.69 0.94
C GLU A 179 1.46 -7.54 1.78
N GLN A 180 0.76 -6.41 1.77
CA GLN A 180 1.15 -5.27 2.57
C GLN A 180 1.08 -5.57 4.07
N LEU A 181 0.01 -6.21 4.54
CA LEU A 181 -0.11 -6.56 5.96
C LEU A 181 0.98 -7.54 6.39
N TYR A 182 1.32 -8.50 5.54
CA TYR A 182 2.41 -9.46 5.75
C TYR A 182 3.76 -8.76 5.81
N ASN A 183 4.04 -7.82 4.91
CA ASN A 183 5.29 -7.05 4.93
C ASN A 183 5.42 -6.13 6.14
N GLU A 184 4.31 -5.57 6.63
CA GLU A 184 4.31 -4.69 7.81
C GLU A 184 4.43 -5.46 9.14
N HIS A 185 3.79 -6.64 9.25
CA HIS A 185 3.61 -7.32 10.54
C HIS A 185 4.15 -8.76 10.60
N GLY A 186 4.51 -9.37 9.46
CA GLY A 186 4.89 -10.77 9.36
C GLY A 186 6.19 -11.15 10.06
N GLU A 187 7.02 -10.16 10.45
CA GLU A 187 8.20 -10.39 11.29
C GLU A 187 7.82 -10.71 12.76
N HIS A 188 6.74 -10.09 13.24
CA HIS A 188 6.38 -10.07 14.66
C HIS A 188 5.08 -10.81 14.99
N ASN A 189 4.29 -11.17 13.98
CA ASN A 189 2.99 -11.80 14.17
C ASN A 189 2.78 -12.91 13.13
N LEU A 190 2.04 -13.93 13.53
CA LEU A 190 1.42 -14.86 12.61
C LEU A 190 0.23 -14.18 11.92
N LEU A 191 0.08 -14.42 10.63
CA LEU A 191 -1.05 -13.95 9.84
C LEU A 191 -1.92 -15.14 9.44
N VAL A 192 -3.21 -15.03 9.72
CA VAL A 192 -4.23 -15.97 9.25
C VAL A 192 -5.03 -15.28 8.16
N VAL A 193 -5.17 -15.95 7.03
CA VAL A 193 -5.93 -15.49 5.87
C VAL A 193 -7.21 -16.29 5.72
N GLU A 194 -8.35 -15.61 5.71
CA GLU A 194 -9.60 -16.14 5.20
C GLU A 194 -9.54 -16.08 3.68
N ILE A 195 -9.50 -17.25 3.04
CA ILE A 195 -9.42 -17.37 1.58
C ILE A 195 -10.79 -17.82 1.06
N LYS A 196 -11.24 -17.16 -0.02
CA LYS A 196 -12.33 -17.64 -0.87
C LYS A 196 -11.79 -17.78 -2.29
N GLY A 197 -12.03 -18.93 -2.89
CA GLY A 197 -11.56 -19.22 -4.23
C GLY A 197 -12.02 -20.58 -4.72
N VAL A 198 -11.28 -21.11 -5.70
CA VAL A 198 -11.55 -22.40 -6.33
C VAL A 198 -10.28 -23.24 -6.40
N ARG A 199 -10.40 -24.56 -6.25
CA ARG A 199 -9.27 -25.46 -6.50
C ARG A 199 -8.88 -25.46 -7.97
N ALA A 200 -7.60 -25.60 -8.26
CA ALA A 200 -7.10 -25.71 -9.62
C ALA A 200 -7.47 -27.03 -10.29
N SER A 201 -7.59 -28.12 -9.51
CA SER A 201 -7.89 -29.48 -10.00
C SER A 201 -9.33 -29.64 -10.50
N ASP A 202 -10.32 -29.40 -9.63
CA ASP A 202 -11.73 -29.70 -9.87
C ASP A 202 -12.64 -28.47 -9.93
N ARG A 203 -12.08 -27.26 -9.77
CA ARG A 203 -12.81 -25.98 -9.68
C ARG A 203 -13.84 -25.93 -8.57
N ALA A 204 -13.80 -26.83 -7.60
CA ALA A 204 -14.69 -26.77 -6.46
C ALA A 204 -14.37 -25.55 -5.59
N HIS A 205 -15.41 -24.97 -5.01
CA HIS A 205 -15.29 -23.81 -4.13
C HIS A 205 -14.55 -24.18 -2.85
N VAL A 206 -13.61 -23.32 -2.47
CA VAL A 206 -12.84 -23.42 -1.23
C VAL A 206 -13.05 -22.15 -0.43
N GLN A 207 -13.49 -22.32 0.81
CA GLN A 207 -13.54 -21.27 1.80
C GLN A 207 -12.99 -21.78 3.12
N GLY A 208 -12.01 -21.08 3.68
CA GLY A 208 -11.41 -21.45 4.95
C GLY A 208 -10.36 -20.49 5.45
N ASP A 209 -9.94 -20.71 6.69
CA ASP A 209 -8.84 -19.98 7.31
C ASP A 209 -7.54 -20.77 7.11
N TYR A 210 -6.49 -20.08 6.70
CA TYR A 210 -5.18 -20.66 6.48
C TYR A 210 -4.10 -19.78 7.12
N LEU A 211 -3.06 -20.41 7.66
CA LEU A 211 -1.89 -19.72 8.22
C LEU A 211 -0.90 -19.38 7.09
N ILE A 212 -0.46 -18.13 6.98
CA ILE A 212 0.59 -17.77 6.01
C ILE A 212 1.95 -18.28 6.52
N ILE A 213 2.61 -19.13 5.72
CA ILE A 213 3.96 -19.63 6.00
C ILE A 213 5.02 -18.69 5.39
N LYS A 214 4.84 -18.36 4.11
CA LYS A 214 5.83 -17.63 3.32
C LYS A 214 5.18 -16.95 2.11
N GLN A 215 5.66 -15.77 1.77
CA GLN A 215 5.40 -15.13 0.48
C GLN A 215 6.34 -15.68 -0.61
N GLN A 216 5.78 -16.07 -1.76
CA GLN A 216 6.50 -16.52 -2.94
C GLN A 216 6.08 -15.70 -4.16
N GLY A 217 6.83 -14.64 -4.46
CA GLY A 217 6.45 -13.68 -5.48
C GLY A 217 5.16 -12.96 -5.07
N LYS A 218 4.10 -13.09 -5.88
CA LYS A 218 2.76 -12.53 -5.59
C LYS A 218 1.83 -13.50 -4.87
N ASP A 219 2.23 -14.76 -4.77
CA ASP A 219 1.44 -15.83 -4.18
C ASP A 219 1.93 -16.13 -2.75
N PHE A 220 1.10 -16.85 -2.00
CA PHE A 220 1.39 -17.23 -0.62
C PHE A 220 1.36 -18.74 -0.46
N LEU A 221 2.34 -19.27 0.26
CA LEU A 221 2.27 -20.62 0.81
C LEU A 221 1.51 -20.55 2.13
N VAL A 222 0.43 -21.32 2.21
CA VAL A 222 -0.43 -21.34 3.38
C VAL A 222 -0.65 -22.75 3.89
N GLU A 223 -0.87 -22.86 5.21
CA GLU A 223 -1.19 -24.11 5.89
C GLU A 223 -2.66 -24.13 6.34
N SER A 224 -3.35 -25.23 6.08
CA SER A 224 -4.71 -25.45 6.56
C SER A 224 -4.73 -26.04 7.98
N LYS A 225 -5.88 -26.00 8.65
CA LYS A 225 -6.11 -26.65 9.96
C LYS A 225 -5.85 -28.17 9.94
N GLU A 226 -5.89 -28.79 8.76
CA GLU A 226 -5.55 -30.21 8.55
C GLU A 226 -4.05 -30.46 8.28
N GLU A 227 -3.16 -29.48 8.55
CA GLU A 227 -1.71 -29.56 8.31
C GLU A 227 -1.33 -29.82 6.84
N LYS A 228 -2.22 -29.41 5.91
CA LYS A 228 -1.98 -29.46 4.47
C LYS A 228 -1.50 -28.11 3.96
N ILE A 229 -0.49 -28.12 3.10
CA ILE A 229 0.10 -26.91 2.51
C ILE A 229 -0.43 -26.71 1.09
N TYR A 230 -0.82 -25.47 0.79
CA TYR A 230 -1.28 -25.05 -0.52
C TYR A 230 -0.53 -23.79 -0.98
N LYS A 231 -0.21 -23.71 -2.27
CA LYS A 231 0.12 -22.44 -2.90
C LYS A 231 -1.18 -21.76 -3.31
N VAL A 232 -1.35 -20.54 -2.82
CA VAL A 232 -2.56 -19.75 -2.96
C VAL A 232 -2.22 -18.48 -3.71
N GLY A 233 -2.93 -18.25 -4.81
CA GLY A 233 -2.48 -17.22 -5.74
C GLY A 233 -3.41 -16.96 -6.90
N THR A 234 -2.85 -16.29 -7.89
CA THR A 234 -3.48 -16.12 -9.22
C THR A 234 -2.67 -16.82 -10.32
N GLU A 235 -1.49 -17.36 -9.99
CA GLU A 235 -0.66 -18.08 -10.95
C GLU A 235 -1.23 -19.48 -11.27
N PRO A 236 -0.96 -20.03 -12.47
CA PRO A 236 -1.51 -21.32 -12.90
C PRO A 236 -1.01 -22.53 -12.11
N ASP A 237 0.13 -22.40 -11.43
CA ASP A 237 0.75 -23.44 -10.60
C ASP A 237 0.24 -23.44 -9.13
N SER A 238 -0.63 -22.47 -8.78
CA SER A 238 -1.31 -22.43 -7.49
C SER A 238 -2.38 -23.51 -7.39
N GLN A 239 -2.41 -24.25 -6.28
CA GLN A 239 -3.45 -25.25 -6.00
C GLN A 239 -4.81 -24.60 -5.71
N ILE A 240 -4.81 -23.39 -5.13
CA ILE A 240 -6.01 -22.60 -4.86
C ILE A 240 -5.91 -21.27 -5.60
N ILE A 241 -6.83 -21.07 -6.54
CA ILE A 241 -6.98 -19.80 -7.25
C ILE A 241 -7.88 -18.89 -6.43
N THR A 242 -7.35 -17.73 -6.04
CA THR A 242 -8.02 -16.79 -5.15
C THR A 242 -8.99 -15.86 -5.86
N GLU A 243 -10.18 -15.71 -5.28
CA GLU A 243 -11.14 -14.67 -5.65
C GLU A 243 -11.11 -13.51 -4.65
N SER A 244 -10.97 -13.82 -3.36
CA SER A 244 -10.75 -12.84 -2.30
C SER A 244 -9.88 -13.42 -1.19
N MET A 245 -9.07 -12.57 -0.56
CA MET A 245 -8.20 -12.96 0.55
C MET A 245 -8.21 -11.88 1.62
N LYS A 246 -8.64 -12.25 2.83
CA LYS A 246 -8.68 -11.34 3.97
C LYS A 246 -7.70 -11.79 5.04
N ALA A 247 -6.65 -11.02 5.25
CA ALA A 247 -5.68 -11.28 6.31
C ALA A 247 -6.12 -10.69 7.65
N SER A 248 -5.80 -11.41 8.72
CA SER A 248 -6.00 -11.01 10.11
C SER A 248 -4.74 -11.33 10.92
N LEU A 249 -4.41 -10.45 11.86
CA LEU A 249 -3.31 -10.69 12.80
C LEU A 249 -3.76 -11.74 13.81
N ALA A 250 -2.98 -12.80 13.95
CA ALA A 250 -3.19 -13.86 14.94
C ALA A 250 -2.29 -13.61 16.17
N GLN A 251 -1.42 -14.57 16.51
CA GLN A 251 -0.56 -14.50 17.69
C GLN A 251 0.77 -13.82 17.37
N ALA A 252 1.38 -13.17 18.36
CA ALA A 252 2.74 -12.66 18.23
C ALA A 252 3.71 -13.84 18.06
N ALA A 253 4.57 -13.75 17.06
CA ALA A 253 5.56 -14.79 16.77
C ALA A 253 6.85 -14.18 16.24
N VAL A 254 7.97 -14.81 16.56
CA VAL A 254 9.29 -14.40 16.09
C VAL A 254 9.82 -15.48 15.19
N THR A 255 10.20 -15.11 13.96
CA THR A 255 10.79 -16.02 13.00
C THR A 255 12.32 -15.96 13.08
N LYS A 256 12.96 -17.09 13.37
CA LYS A 256 14.41 -17.27 13.29
C LYS A 256 14.75 -18.15 12.09
N ILE A 257 15.78 -17.75 11.35
CA ILE A 257 16.28 -18.52 10.20
C ILE A 257 17.68 -19.03 10.55
N GLU A 258 17.87 -20.35 10.51
CA GLU A 258 19.14 -21.00 10.78
C GLU A 258 19.62 -21.75 9.54
N PRO A 259 20.71 -21.31 8.88
CA PRO A 259 21.33 -22.08 7.82
C PRO A 259 22.09 -23.28 8.40
N MET A 260 22.02 -24.40 7.71
CA MET A 260 22.65 -25.65 8.07
C MET A 260 23.26 -26.31 6.84
N GLN A 261 24.42 -26.91 7.02
CA GLN A 261 25.03 -27.77 6.01
C GLN A 261 25.15 -29.17 6.58
N LEU A 262 24.64 -30.16 5.85
CA LEU A 262 24.75 -31.57 6.18
C LEU A 262 25.94 -32.17 5.41
N GLN A 263 26.79 -32.91 6.11
CA GLN A 263 27.96 -33.58 5.56
C GLN A 263 27.88 -35.09 5.83
N ASP A 264 26.91 -35.78 5.21
CA ASP A 264 26.68 -37.21 5.43
C ASP A 264 26.14 -37.53 6.82
N GLU A 265 25.15 -36.76 7.24
CA GLU A 265 24.53 -36.93 8.55
C GLU A 265 23.13 -37.52 8.40
N GLU A 266 22.71 -38.24 9.43
CA GLU A 266 21.36 -38.78 9.57
C GLU A 266 20.36 -37.64 9.81
N ILE A 267 19.34 -37.55 8.96
CA ILE A 267 18.39 -36.43 8.95
C ILE A 267 17.62 -36.35 10.27
N GLU A 268 17.11 -37.46 10.78
CA GLU A 268 16.32 -37.49 12.02
C GLU A 268 17.12 -36.93 13.21
N LYS A 269 18.35 -37.39 13.40
CA LYS A 269 19.21 -36.97 14.50
C LYS A 269 19.57 -35.49 14.45
N THR A 270 19.85 -34.98 13.25
CA THR A 270 20.25 -33.57 13.09
C THR A 270 19.05 -32.62 13.18
N LEU A 271 17.86 -33.05 12.77
CA LEU A 271 16.64 -32.23 12.84
C LEU A 271 15.90 -32.31 14.18
N ALA A 272 16.08 -33.39 14.96
CA ALA A 272 15.45 -33.56 16.28
C ALA A 272 15.71 -32.39 17.24
N LYS A 273 16.85 -31.69 17.11
CA LYS A 273 17.18 -30.51 17.95
C LYS A 273 16.23 -29.33 17.75
N PHE A 274 15.49 -29.29 16.65
CA PHE A 274 14.50 -28.24 16.35
C PHE A 274 13.07 -28.65 16.68
N GLN A 275 12.83 -29.89 17.09
CA GLN A 275 11.51 -30.36 17.50
C GLN A 275 11.25 -29.92 18.94
N GLN A 276 10.85 -28.65 19.12
CA GLN A 276 10.55 -28.05 20.41
C GLN A 276 9.04 -27.80 20.54
N SER A 277 8.49 -27.98 21.74
CA SER A 277 7.08 -27.68 22.01
C SER A 277 6.81 -26.18 21.81
N GLY A 278 5.82 -25.83 20.99
CA GLY A 278 5.42 -24.44 20.74
C GLY A 278 6.14 -23.75 19.56
N THR A 279 6.98 -24.47 18.81
CA THR A 279 7.62 -23.95 17.59
C THR A 279 7.05 -24.60 16.33
N ILE A 280 6.76 -23.77 15.33
CA ILE A 280 6.43 -24.25 13.98
C ILE A 280 7.72 -24.20 13.17
N VAL A 281 8.14 -25.34 12.62
CA VAL A 281 9.44 -25.47 11.93
C VAL A 281 9.25 -25.90 10.48
N PHE A 282 9.79 -25.10 9.57
CA PHE A 282 9.81 -25.38 8.14
C PHE A 282 11.24 -25.53 7.64
N VAL A 283 11.47 -26.56 6.83
CA VAL A 283 12.79 -26.86 6.24
C VAL A 283 12.75 -26.54 4.75
N SER A 284 13.75 -25.82 4.26
CA SER A 284 13.91 -25.51 2.83
C SER A 284 15.35 -25.75 2.40
N GLY A 285 15.59 -26.25 1.20
CA GLY A 285 16.94 -26.46 0.69
C GLY A 285 17.07 -27.63 -0.27
N HIS A 286 18.31 -28.02 -0.54
CA HIS A 286 18.64 -29.10 -1.46
C HIS A 286 19.52 -30.12 -0.76
N LEU A 287 19.11 -31.39 -0.85
CA LEU A 287 19.79 -32.54 -0.26
C LEU A 287 20.13 -33.54 -1.34
N LYS A 288 21.31 -34.14 -1.24
CA LYS A 288 21.68 -35.36 -1.95
C LYS A 288 21.55 -36.52 -1.00
N ILE A 289 20.86 -37.56 -1.44
CA ILE A 289 20.58 -38.75 -0.64
C ILE A 289 21.27 -39.96 -1.27
N ASP A 290 21.76 -40.84 -0.40
CA ASP A 290 22.50 -42.03 -0.81
C ASP A 290 21.58 -43.13 -1.38
N TYR A 291 20.37 -43.30 -0.83
CA TYR A 291 19.41 -44.35 -1.23
C TYR A 291 18.04 -43.78 -1.64
N PRO A 292 17.91 -43.22 -2.86
CA PRO A 292 16.64 -42.66 -3.32
C PRO A 292 15.53 -43.71 -3.55
N ASP A 293 15.91 -44.96 -3.81
CA ASP A 293 14.97 -46.07 -4.11
C ASP A 293 14.11 -46.49 -2.92
N GLU A 294 14.49 -46.11 -1.70
CA GLU A 294 13.74 -46.40 -0.46
C GLU A 294 12.64 -45.37 -0.17
N ILE A 295 12.58 -44.28 -0.95
CA ILE A 295 11.68 -43.15 -0.72
C ILE A 295 10.43 -43.32 -1.58
N ASN A 296 9.37 -43.90 -1.01
CA ASN A 296 8.05 -43.94 -1.64
C ASN A 296 7.30 -42.63 -1.39
N PHE A 297 7.46 -41.66 -2.28
CA PHE A 297 6.67 -40.43 -2.28
C PHE A 297 5.55 -40.53 -3.32
N LEU A 298 4.29 -40.57 -2.85
CA LEU A 298 3.11 -40.40 -3.70
C LEU A 298 2.72 -38.92 -3.65
N PRO A 299 3.00 -38.12 -4.70
CA PRO A 299 2.62 -36.72 -4.73
C PRO A 299 1.10 -36.60 -4.72
N ASP A 300 0.56 -35.88 -3.75
CA ASP A 300 -0.85 -35.47 -3.75
C ASP A 300 -1.01 -34.29 -4.74
N PRO A 301 -1.74 -34.46 -5.85
CA PRO A 301 -1.91 -33.40 -6.84
C PRO A 301 -2.68 -32.18 -6.29
N GLU A 302 -3.38 -32.32 -5.17
CA GLU A 302 -4.11 -31.21 -4.54
C GLU A 302 -3.26 -30.40 -3.57
N GLN A 303 -2.09 -30.89 -3.19
CA GLN A 303 -1.18 -30.21 -2.26
C GLN A 303 0.01 -29.60 -2.98
N PHE A 304 0.58 -28.57 -2.36
CA PHE A 304 1.84 -28.01 -2.84
C PHE A 304 2.95 -29.07 -2.70
N PRO A 305 3.74 -29.36 -3.75
CA PRO A 305 4.81 -30.34 -3.67
C PRO A 305 6.02 -29.75 -2.92
N TYR A 306 5.92 -29.72 -1.59
CA TYR A 306 6.95 -29.21 -0.67
C TYR A 306 8.17 -30.14 -0.55
N ILE A 307 8.05 -31.41 -0.97
CA ILE A 307 9.17 -32.33 -1.20
C ILE A 307 9.16 -32.74 -2.66
N ARG A 308 10.27 -32.51 -3.37
CA ARG A 308 10.46 -32.95 -4.75
C ARG A 308 11.71 -33.80 -4.84
N ALA A 309 11.56 -35.06 -5.22
CA ALA A 309 12.67 -35.95 -5.48
C ALA A 309 12.98 -35.98 -6.99
N ASN A 310 14.26 -35.81 -7.34
CA ASN A 310 14.74 -35.93 -8.70
C ASN A 310 16.04 -36.75 -8.70
N ASN A 311 15.93 -38.04 -9.06
CA ASN A 311 17.00 -39.03 -8.95
C ASN A 311 17.60 -39.06 -7.53
N ASN A 312 18.78 -38.49 -7.34
CA ASN A 312 19.49 -38.44 -6.05
C ASN A 312 19.39 -37.09 -5.33
N GLU A 313 18.72 -36.10 -5.92
CA GLU A 313 18.53 -34.77 -5.31
C GLU A 313 17.11 -34.59 -4.82
N ILE A 314 16.96 -34.21 -3.55
CA ILE A 314 15.71 -33.80 -2.94
C ILE A 314 15.72 -32.29 -2.74
N THR A 315 14.70 -31.64 -3.28
CA THR A 315 14.43 -30.23 -3.02
C THR A 315 13.28 -30.12 -2.01
N LEU A 316 13.55 -29.43 -0.92
CA LEU A 316 12.59 -29.10 0.13
C LEU A 316 12.20 -27.63 -0.02
N GLU A 317 10.90 -27.34 -0.05
CA GLU A 317 10.38 -25.98 -0.12
C GLU A 317 9.34 -25.76 0.96
N SER A 318 9.77 -25.13 2.06
CA SER A 318 8.95 -24.90 3.26
C SER A 318 8.22 -26.16 3.75
N ALA A 319 8.93 -27.29 3.77
CA ALA A 319 8.41 -28.58 4.21
C ALA A 319 8.28 -28.62 5.75
N PRO A 320 7.14 -29.06 6.32
CA PRO A 320 6.98 -29.23 7.77
C PRO A 320 7.99 -30.24 8.32
N LEU A 321 8.59 -29.92 9.46
CA LEU A 321 9.62 -30.76 10.08
C LEU A 321 9.15 -32.21 10.30
N ASP A 322 7.94 -32.42 10.83
CA ASP A 322 7.42 -33.75 11.13
C ASP A 322 7.26 -34.62 9.86
N LYS A 323 6.87 -34.00 8.74
CA LYS A 323 6.76 -34.68 7.43
C LYS A 323 8.13 -34.99 6.81
N VAL A 324 9.11 -34.11 7.01
CA VAL A 324 10.49 -34.35 6.57
C VAL A 324 11.10 -35.51 7.35
N VAL A 325 10.94 -35.54 8.67
CA VAL A 325 11.46 -36.63 9.52
C VAL A 325 10.74 -37.95 9.21
N SER A 326 9.42 -37.96 9.02
CA SER A 326 8.70 -39.20 8.69
C SER A 326 9.08 -39.79 7.33
N THR A 327 9.46 -38.93 6.37
CA THR A 327 9.72 -39.35 4.98
C THR A 327 11.20 -39.64 4.74
N LEU A 328 12.09 -38.87 5.37
CA LEU A 328 13.54 -38.89 5.12
C LEU A 328 14.37 -39.24 6.36
N GLY A 329 13.76 -39.54 7.51
CA GLY A 329 14.46 -39.69 8.79
C GLY A 329 15.61 -40.68 8.78
N ASN A 330 15.39 -41.84 8.13
CA ASN A 330 16.37 -42.94 8.06
C ASN A 330 17.47 -42.72 7.00
N GLN A 331 17.43 -41.62 6.26
CA GLN A 331 18.35 -41.36 5.16
C GLN A 331 19.54 -40.52 5.63
N PHE A 332 20.71 -40.82 5.07
CA PHE A 332 21.90 -39.99 5.16
C PHE A 332 21.90 -38.99 4.00
N ALA A 333 22.15 -37.73 4.32
CA ALA A 333 22.11 -36.68 3.33
C ALA A 333 23.30 -35.71 3.39
N LYS A 334 23.62 -35.18 2.22
CA LYS A 334 24.62 -34.13 2.00
C LYS A 334 23.97 -32.95 1.32
N GLY A 335 24.14 -31.75 1.85
CA GLY A 335 23.57 -30.56 1.20
C GLY A 335 23.39 -29.38 2.11
N PHE A 336 22.58 -28.43 1.65
CA PHE A 336 22.32 -27.17 2.34
C PHE A 336 20.84 -27.08 2.68
N LEU A 337 20.57 -26.80 3.94
CA LEU A 337 19.24 -26.56 4.49
C LEU A 337 19.19 -25.17 5.11
N VAL A 338 18.00 -24.60 5.08
CA VAL A 338 17.62 -23.37 5.75
C VAL A 338 16.41 -23.72 6.58
N ILE A 339 16.57 -23.64 7.90
CA ILE A 339 15.54 -24.02 8.86
C ILE A 339 14.90 -22.73 9.34
N ARG A 340 13.60 -22.60 9.07
CA ARG A 340 12.79 -21.49 9.54
C ARG A 340 12.02 -21.94 10.77
N ILE A 341 12.31 -21.33 11.91
CA ILE A 341 11.72 -21.64 13.22
C ILE A 341 10.83 -20.45 13.59
N ILE A 342 9.56 -20.72 13.82
CA ILE A 342 8.59 -19.71 14.25
C ILE A 342 8.25 -19.98 15.70
N TYR A 343 8.68 -19.08 16.59
CA TYR A 343 8.39 -19.15 18.02
C TYR A 343 7.05 -18.49 18.29
N THR A 344 6.06 -19.25 18.77
CA THR A 344 4.77 -18.70 19.19
C THR A 344 4.81 -18.33 20.67
N SER A 345 4.14 -17.25 21.05
CA SER A 345 4.22 -16.63 22.39
C SER A 345 3.58 -17.45 23.53
N SER A 346 3.19 -18.72 23.30
CA SER A 346 2.81 -19.63 24.39
C SER A 346 4.02 -20.24 25.12
N THR A 347 5.25 -19.98 24.69
CA THR A 347 6.46 -20.55 25.30
C THR A 347 7.56 -19.50 25.44
N ASN A 348 8.15 -19.44 26.64
CA ASN A 348 9.28 -18.59 27.00
C ASN A 348 10.35 -18.56 25.90
N VAL A 349 10.58 -17.39 25.33
CA VAL A 349 11.75 -17.09 24.52
C VAL A 349 12.99 -17.38 25.37
N PRO A 350 13.92 -18.25 24.96
CA PRO A 350 15.21 -18.33 25.62
C PRO A 350 15.91 -17.00 25.40
N ASN A 351 16.18 -16.28 26.49
CA ASN A 351 16.92 -15.02 26.47
C ASN A 351 18.19 -15.19 25.62
N SER A 352 18.30 -14.38 24.56
CA SER A 352 19.55 -14.20 23.82
C SER A 352 20.63 -13.68 24.78
N PRO A 353 21.85 -14.26 24.78
CA PRO A 353 22.95 -13.67 25.53
C PRO A 353 23.33 -12.34 24.87
N THR A 354 23.32 -11.29 25.70
CA THR A 354 23.78 -9.93 25.44
C THR A 354 25.20 -9.86 24.91
#